data_AF-A0A9J8B718-F1
#
_entry.id   AF-A0A9J8B718-F1
#
_cell.length_a   1.000
_cell.length_b   1.000
_cell.length_c   1.000
_cell.angle_alpha   90.00
_cell.angle_beta   90.00
_cell.angle_gamma   90.00
#
_symmetry.space_group_name_H-M   'P 1'
#
loop_
_entity.id
_entity.type
_entity.pdbx_description
1 polymer ?
#
loop_
_entity_poly.entity_id
_entity_poly.type
_entity_poly.pdbx_seq_one_letter_code
_entity_poly.pdbx_strand_id
1 'polypeptide(L)'
;MEGESVTLNTDVTEIHKHDDILWKYGAEKSLIAKINQETGNSSTYDVPDGRFRDRLKLDDQTGSLTITNITTQHAGLYEVKIAAAKLSSKTFILSVFQRGQCLE
;
A
#
# COMPACT_ATOMS: atom_id res chain seq x y z
N MET A 1 4.44 0.03 15.26
CA MET A 1 5.83 0.41 15.67
C MET A 1 6.81 -0.08 14.61
N GLU A 2 8.05 0.41 14.61
CA GLU A 2 9.12 -0.16 13.77
C GLU A 2 9.27 -1.67 14.02
N GLY A 3 9.54 -2.40 12.93
CA GLY A 3 9.60 -3.86 12.88
C GLY A 3 8.26 -4.56 12.70
N GLU A 4 7.13 -3.85 12.79
CA GLU A 4 5.79 -4.44 12.65
C GLU A 4 5.29 -4.43 11.22
N SER A 5 4.12 -5.02 10.99
CA SER A 5 3.40 -4.92 9.73
C SER A 5 2.22 -3.98 9.90
N VAL A 6 1.86 -3.26 8.83
CA VAL A 6 0.67 -2.42 8.78
C VAL A 6 -0.12 -2.74 7.52
N THR A 7 -1.45 -2.73 7.63
CA THR A 7 -2.35 -2.90 6.49
C THR A 7 -3.12 -1.62 6.25
N LEU A 8 -3.07 -1.12 5.02
CA LEU A 8 -3.82 0.03 4.55
C LEU A 8 -5.09 -0.48 3.85
N ASN A 9 -6.22 -0.41 4.56
CA ASN A 9 -7.50 -0.95 4.09
C ASN A 9 -8.19 -0.03 3.09
N THR A 10 -8.53 -0.57 1.93
CA THR A 10 -9.25 0.13 0.84
C THR A 10 -10.74 0.35 1.11
N ASP A 11 -11.29 -0.32 2.14
CA ASP A 11 -12.73 -0.44 2.44
C ASP A 11 -13.56 -1.13 1.32
N VAL A 12 -12.88 -1.78 0.37
CA VAL A 12 -13.51 -2.62 -0.65
C VAL A 12 -13.71 -4.01 -0.09
N THR A 13 -14.95 -4.52 -0.12
CA THR A 13 -15.28 -5.87 0.36
C THR A 13 -14.83 -6.95 -0.62
N GLU A 14 -14.99 -6.68 -1.91
CA GLU A 14 -14.65 -7.60 -3.01
C GLU A 14 -14.34 -6.78 -4.27
N ILE A 15 -13.24 -7.11 -4.92
CA ILE A 15 -12.85 -6.57 -6.22
C ILE A 15 -13.53 -7.39 -7.31
N HIS A 16 -14.24 -6.74 -8.23
CA HIS A 16 -14.94 -7.41 -9.31
C HIS A 16 -14.09 -7.49 -10.59
N LYS A 17 -14.57 -8.31 -11.52
CA LYS A 17 -14.02 -8.36 -12.88
C LYS A 17 -14.09 -6.96 -13.49
N HIS A 18 -12.95 -6.49 -14.03
CA HIS A 18 -12.72 -5.13 -14.56
C HIS A 18 -12.39 -4.04 -13.54
N ASP A 19 -12.30 -4.36 -12.26
CA ASP A 19 -11.80 -3.40 -11.28
C ASP A 19 -10.27 -3.36 -11.30
N ASP A 20 -9.71 -2.15 -11.31
CA ASP A 20 -8.28 -1.89 -11.21
C ASP A 20 -7.96 -1.16 -9.91
N ILE A 21 -6.88 -1.56 -9.24
CA ILE A 21 -6.38 -0.89 -8.03
C ILE A 21 -4.93 -0.49 -8.23
N LEU A 22 -4.62 0.76 -7.88
CA LEU A 22 -3.28 1.32 -7.98
C LEU A 22 -2.88 1.94 -6.66
N TRP A 23 -1.80 1.42 -6.07
CA TRP A 23 -1.17 1.97 -4.88
C TRP A 23 0.03 2.83 -5.25
N LYS A 24 0.07 4.03 -4.70
CA LYS A 24 1.11 5.02 -4.95
C LYS A 24 1.70 5.54 -3.64
N TYR A 25 2.99 5.84 -3.67
CA TYR A 25 3.73 6.32 -2.51
C TYR A 25 4.39 7.67 -2.78
N GLY A 26 4.36 8.53 -1.76
CA GLY A 26 5.05 9.81 -1.72
C GLY A 26 4.41 10.90 -2.59
N ALA A 27 5.00 12.10 -2.55
CA ALA A 27 4.55 13.26 -3.31
C ALA A 27 4.67 13.06 -4.83
N GLU A 28 5.65 12.27 -5.27
CA GLU A 28 5.88 11.92 -6.67
C GLU A 28 4.90 10.85 -7.19
N LYS A 29 4.07 10.28 -6.32
CA LYS A 29 3.06 9.26 -6.66
C LYS A 29 3.66 8.05 -7.37
N SER A 30 4.81 7.60 -6.88
CA SER A 30 5.50 6.40 -7.38
C SER A 30 4.60 5.18 -7.23
N LEU A 31 4.39 4.42 -8.31
CA LEU A 31 3.60 3.20 -8.27
C LEU A 31 4.35 2.14 -7.47
N ILE A 32 3.71 1.58 -6.44
CA ILE A 32 4.30 0.54 -5.58
C ILE A 32 3.51 -0.77 -5.62
N ALA A 33 2.25 -0.74 -6.02
CA ALA A 33 1.48 -1.95 -6.23
C ALA A 33 0.32 -1.73 -7.20
N LYS A 34 -0.08 -2.78 -7.91
CA LYS A 34 -1.20 -2.79 -8.84
C LYS A 34 -1.95 -4.12 -8.77
N ILE A 35 -3.27 -4.06 -8.84
CA ILE A 35 -4.15 -5.19 -9.16
C ILE A 35 -4.86 -4.84 -10.46
N ASN A 36 -4.90 -5.79 -11.39
CA ASN A 36 -5.71 -5.71 -12.59
C ASN A 36 -6.51 -7.00 -12.74
N GLN A 37 -7.80 -6.92 -12.41
CA GLN A 37 -8.70 -8.08 -12.48
C GLN A 37 -9.07 -8.46 -13.91
N GLU A 38 -8.87 -7.60 -14.90
CA GLU A 38 -9.04 -7.99 -16.31
C GLU A 38 -8.04 -9.08 -16.71
N THR A 39 -6.79 -8.96 -16.25
CA THR A 39 -5.72 -9.95 -16.47
C THR A 39 -5.58 -10.96 -15.33
N GLY A 40 -6.27 -10.75 -14.21
CA GLY A 40 -6.15 -11.58 -13.00
C GLY A 40 -4.79 -11.48 -12.31
N ASN A 41 -4.03 -10.40 -12.58
CA ASN A 41 -2.66 -10.25 -12.11
C ASN A 41 -2.56 -9.16 -11.04
N SER A 42 -1.85 -9.48 -9.96
CA SER A 42 -1.35 -8.50 -8.99
C SER A 42 0.18 -8.39 -9.09
N SER A 43 0.69 -7.20 -8.85
CA SER A 43 2.12 -6.91 -8.96
C SER A 43 2.52 -5.84 -7.96
N THR A 44 3.69 -6.04 -7.35
CA THR A 44 4.33 -5.05 -6.50
C THR A 44 5.56 -4.49 -7.21
N TYR A 45 5.86 -3.24 -6.92
CA TYR A 45 6.96 -2.49 -7.50
C TYR A 45 7.76 -1.86 -6.38
N ASP A 46 9.06 -1.77 -6.59
CA ASP A 46 9.93 -1.05 -5.70
C ASP A 46 10.19 0.35 -6.25
N VAL A 47 10.54 1.27 -5.37
CA VAL A 47 11.04 2.60 -5.75
C VAL A 47 12.57 2.52 -5.95
N PRO A 48 13.21 3.52 -6.60
CA PRO A 48 14.64 3.45 -6.92
C PRO A 48 15.57 3.20 -5.72
N ASP A 49 15.18 3.62 -4.52
CA ASP A 49 15.96 3.40 -3.29
C ASP A 49 15.82 1.99 -2.69
N GLY A 50 14.95 1.15 -3.25
CA GLY A 50 14.83 -0.24 -2.84
C GLY A 50 14.12 -0.48 -1.51
N ARG A 51 13.48 0.54 -0.90
CA ARG A 51 12.93 0.43 0.45
C ARG A 51 11.81 -0.60 0.58
N PHE A 52 11.06 -0.86 -0.49
CA PHE A 52 9.90 -1.75 -0.47
C PHE A 52 10.20 -3.19 -0.89
N ARG A 53 11.46 -3.48 -1.24
CA ARG A 53 11.90 -4.83 -1.64
C ARG A 53 11.43 -5.89 -0.66
N ASP A 54 10.67 -6.86 -1.18
CA ASP A 54 10.13 -8.01 -0.43
C ASP A 54 9.21 -7.65 0.76
N ARG A 55 8.74 -6.39 0.85
CA ARG A 55 7.94 -5.90 1.99
C ARG A 55 6.47 -5.66 1.66
N LEU A 56 6.12 -5.57 0.39
CA LEU A 56 4.75 -5.29 -0.05
C LEU A 56 3.98 -6.57 -0.33
N LYS A 57 2.76 -6.67 0.21
CA LYS A 57 1.80 -7.72 -0.08
C LYS A 57 0.45 -7.10 -0.40
N LEU A 58 -0.19 -7.59 -1.45
CA LEU A 58 -1.56 -7.23 -1.81
C LEU A 58 -2.52 -8.33 -1.36
N ASP A 59 -3.67 -7.92 -0.86
CA ASP A 59 -4.83 -8.78 -0.72
C ASP A 59 -5.61 -8.72 -2.04
N ASP A 60 -5.65 -9.82 -2.79
CA ASP A 60 -6.27 -9.85 -4.13
C ASP A 60 -7.80 -9.77 -4.09
N GLN A 61 -8.43 -9.93 -2.92
CA GLN A 61 -9.88 -9.85 -2.74
C GLN A 61 -10.33 -8.41 -2.45
N THR A 62 -9.60 -7.69 -1.60
CA THR A 62 -9.97 -6.33 -1.12
C THR A 62 -9.10 -5.24 -1.72
N GLY A 63 -7.90 -5.58 -2.17
CA GLY A 63 -6.91 -4.63 -2.68
C GLY A 63 -6.16 -3.89 -1.59
N SER A 64 -6.30 -4.32 -0.35
CA SER A 64 -5.58 -3.76 0.78
C SER A 64 -4.09 -4.02 0.63
N LEU A 65 -3.29 -3.02 0.98
CA LEU A 65 -1.83 -3.11 0.92
C LEU A 65 -1.27 -3.37 2.31
N THR A 66 -0.56 -4.48 2.47
CA THR A 66 0.21 -4.77 3.68
C THR A 66 1.68 -4.45 3.43
N ILE A 67 2.26 -3.66 4.33
CA ILE A 67 3.69 -3.36 4.37
C ILE A 67 4.25 -4.09 5.58
N THR A 68 5.14 -5.05 5.35
CA THR A 68 5.75 -5.86 6.41
C THR A 68 7.09 -5.29 6.86
N ASN A 69 7.45 -5.50 8.12
CA ASN A 69 8.72 -5.06 8.71
C ASN A 69 8.98 -3.56 8.43
N ILE A 70 8.01 -2.72 8.82
CA ILE A 70 8.06 -1.28 8.58
C ILE A 70 9.19 -0.64 9.38
N THR A 71 9.81 0.38 8.77
CA THR A 71 10.83 1.24 9.38
C THR A 71 10.41 2.70 9.21
N THR A 72 11.13 3.63 9.83
CA THR A 72 10.88 5.08 9.65
C THR A 72 10.95 5.52 8.18
N GLN A 73 11.67 4.79 7.32
CA GLN A 73 11.75 5.06 5.87
C GLN A 73 10.46 4.74 5.12
N HIS A 74 9.55 3.96 5.71
CA HIS A 74 8.24 3.64 5.14
C HIS A 74 7.17 4.67 5.55
N ALA A 75 7.49 5.59 6.46
CA ALA A 75 6.58 6.65 6.82
C ALA A 75 6.36 7.59 5.61
N GLY A 76 5.14 8.07 5.45
CA GLY A 76 4.80 8.96 4.36
C GLY A 76 3.36 8.85 3.88
N LEU A 77 3.12 9.48 2.74
CA LEU A 77 1.83 9.53 2.08
C LEU A 77 1.64 8.31 1.18
N TYR A 78 0.50 7.65 1.32
CA TYR A 78 0.06 6.57 0.45
C TYR A 78 -1.28 6.96 -0.17
N GLU A 79 -1.44 6.75 -1.47
CA GLU A 79 -2.68 6.99 -2.20
C GLU A 79 -3.08 5.69 -2.90
N VAL A 80 -4.33 5.26 -2.70
CA VAL A 80 -4.94 4.20 -3.50
C VAL A 80 -5.96 4.82 -4.44
N LYS A 81 -5.93 4.40 -5.70
CA LYS A 81 -6.97 4.68 -6.68
C LYS A 81 -7.66 3.38 -7.05
N ILE A 82 -8.98 3.39 -7.02
CA ILE A 82 -9.82 2.25 -7.33
C ILE A 82 -10.67 2.66 -8.54
N ALA A 83 -10.43 1.98 -9.65
CA ALA A 83 -11.20 2.15 -10.86
C ALA A 83 -12.15 0.95 -11.00
N ALA A 84 -13.33 1.10 -10.41
CA ALA A 84 -14.45 0.19 -10.54
C ALA A 84 -15.59 0.86 -11.32
N ALA A 85 -16.84 0.44 -11.10
CA ALA A 85 -18.03 1.13 -11.64
C ALA A 85 -18.04 2.65 -11.36
N LYS A 86 -17.42 3.08 -10.26
CA LYS A 86 -17.13 4.48 -9.96
C LYS A 86 -15.66 4.63 -9.57
N LEU A 87 -15.02 5.67 -10.09
CA LEU A 87 -13.68 6.07 -9.65
C LEU A 87 -13.72 6.53 -8.19
N SER A 88 -12.91 5.93 -7.35
CA SER A 88 -12.68 6.36 -5.97
C SER A 88 -11.19 6.41 -5.64
N SER A 89 -10.86 7.17 -4.62
CA SER A 89 -9.48 7.29 -4.13
C SER A 89 -9.47 7.50 -2.63
N LYS A 90 -8.45 6.94 -1.97
CA LYS A 90 -8.25 7.10 -0.53
C LYS A 90 -6.78 7.38 -0.26
N THR A 91 -6.53 8.19 0.75
CA THR A 91 -5.19 8.62 1.12
C THR A 91 -4.92 8.25 2.57
N PHE A 92 -3.71 7.79 2.84
CA PHE A 92 -3.24 7.40 4.16
C PHE A 92 -1.95 8.13 4.47
N ILE A 93 -1.79 8.54 5.72
CA ILE A 93 -0.53 9.04 6.25
C ILE A 93 -0.04 7.99 7.24
N LEU A 94 1.10 7.36 6.90
CA LEU A 94 1.73 6.38 7.78
C LEU A 94 2.84 7.08 8.57
N SER A 95 2.73 6.99 9.90
CA SER A 95 3.78 7.40 10.83
C SER A 95 4.36 6.17 11.52
N VAL A 96 5.68 6.06 11.57
CA VAL A 96 6.38 4.92 12.19
C VAL A 96 7.27 5.42 13.31
N PHE A 97 7.10 4.85 14.49
CA PHE A 97 7.90 5.17 15.68
C PHE A 97 8.86 4.04 16.01
N GLN A 98 10.09 4.39 16.39
CA GLN A 98 11.09 3.42 16.84
C GLN A 98 10.68 2.82 18.19
N ARG A 99 10.95 1.54 18.42
CA ARG A 99 10.83 0.97 19.77
C ARG A 99 11.95 1.56 20.63
N GLY A 100 11.60 2.23 21.72
CA GLY A 100 12.59 2.64 22.73
C GLY A 100 12.61 4.10 23.15
N GLN A 101 11.69 4.97 22.71
CA GLN A 101 11.53 6.27 23.38
C GLN A 101 10.63 6.10 24.62
N CYS A 102 11.17 5.46 25.65
CA CYS A 102 10.77 5.78 27.01
C CYS A 102 11.65 6.96 27.40
N LEU A 103 11.09 8.17 27.43
CA LEU A 103 11.72 9.27 28.17
C LEU A 103 11.58 8.90 29.65
N GLU A 104 12.70 8.57 30.30
CA GLU A 104 12.77 8.56 31.77
C GLU A 104 12.55 9.98 32.34
#